data_AF-A0A4U2Z9B0-F1
#
_entry.id   AF-A0A4U2Z9B0-F1
#
_cell.length_a   1.000
_cell.length_b   1.000
_cell.length_c   1.000
_cell.angle_alpha   90.00
_cell.angle_beta   90.00
_cell.angle_gamma   90.00
#
_symmetry.space_group_name_H-M   'P 1'
#
loop_
_entity.id
_entity.type
_entity.pdbx_description
1 polymer ?
#
loop_
_entity_poly.entity_id
_entity_poly.type
_entity_poly.pdbx_seq_one_letter_code
_entity_poly.pdbx_strand_id
1 'polypeptide(L)' 'MDSDDDFYFLHHYNQKGFKLEYLLNLDYDTKLFMTASLDKELEERNKHMQAGAMKTVSF' A
#
# COMPACT_ATOMS: atom_id res chain seq x y z
N MET A 1 -0.98 -4.51 14.97
CA MET A 1 -1.30 -3.64 13.83
C MET A 1 -2.39 -2.72 14.31
N ASP A 2 -2.24 -1.42 14.08
CA ASP A 2 -3.26 -0.46 14.49
C ASP A 2 -4.51 -0.67 13.63
N SER A 3 -5.71 -0.30 14.12
CA SER A 3 -6.95 -0.45 13.34
C SER A 3 -6.90 0.24 11.99
N ASP A 4 -6.11 1.30 11.91
CA ASP A 4 -5.94 2.12 10.71
C ASP A 4 -5.10 1.41 9.65
N ASP A 5 -4.06 0.66 10.06
CA ASP A 5 -3.20 -0.11 9.15
C ASP A 5 -4.01 -1.18 8.40
N ASP A 6 -4.89 -1.89 9.12
CA ASP A 6 -5.77 -2.91 8.54
C ASP A 6 -6.77 -2.28 7.55
N PHE A 7 -7.28 -1.08 7.83
CA PHE A 7 -8.16 -0.37 6.90
C PHE A 7 -7.43 0.03 5.61
N TYR A 8 -6.21 0.58 5.71
CA TYR A 8 -5.41 0.94 4.53
C TYR A 8 -5.06 -0.28 3.68
N PHE A 9 -4.69 -1.39 4.32
CA PHE A 9 -4.45 -2.66 3.64
C PHE A 9 -5.68 -3.12 2.85
N LEU A 10 -6.84 -3.20 3.50
CA LEU A 10 -8.07 -3.65 2.87
C LEU A 10 -8.49 -2.72 1.74
N HIS A 11 -8.41 -1.40 1.93
CA HIS A 11 -8.75 -0.42 0.91
C HIS A 11 -7.86 -0.56 -0.33
N HIS A 12 -6.54 -0.62 -0.15
CA HIS A 12 -5.58 -0.72 -1.25
C HIS A 12 -5.80 -1.95 -2.11
N TYR A 13 -5.90 -3.13 -1.47
CA TYR A 13 -6.06 -4.37 -2.22
C TYR A 13 -7.47 -4.53 -2.78
N ASN A 14 -8.49 -3.97 -2.15
CA ASN A 14 -9.82 -3.92 -2.75
C ASN A 14 -9.84 -3.07 -4.03
N GLN A 15 -9.17 -1.92 -4.05
CA GLN A 15 -9.02 -1.09 -5.26
C GLN A 15 -8.26 -1.82 -6.38
N LYS A 16 -7.34 -2.74 -6.03
CA LYS A 16 -6.64 -3.60 -6.99
C LYS A 16 -7.48 -4.80 -7.49
N GLY A 17 -8.73 -4.92 -7.04
CA GLY A 17 -9.67 -5.95 -7.49
C GLY A 17 -9.69 -7.22 -6.63
N PHE A 18 -8.99 -7.23 -5.49
CA PHE A 18 -9.12 -8.33 -4.54
C PHE A 18 -10.47 -8.28 -3.81
N LYS A 19 -11.09 -9.46 -3.65
CA LYS A 19 -12.35 -9.58 -2.90
C LYS A 19 -12.10 -9.41 -1.41
N LEU A 20 -12.98 -8.68 -0.71
CA LEU A 20 -12.87 -8.49 0.74
C LEU A 20 -12.88 -9.83 1.50
N GLU A 21 -13.72 -10.78 1.08
CA GLU A 21 -13.77 -12.12 1.67
C GLU A 21 -12.41 -12.85 1.61
N TYR A 22 -11.66 -12.66 0.52
CA TYR A 22 -10.31 -13.22 0.42
C TYR A 22 -9.34 -12.52 1.37
N LEU A 23 -9.34 -11.18 1.38
CA LEU A 23 -8.43 -10.38 2.19
C LEU A 23 -8.64 -10.59 3.70
N LEU A 24 -9.89 -10.80 4.14
CA LEU A 24 -10.24 -11.06 5.54
C LEU A 24 -9.88 -12.47 6.01
N ASN A 25 -9.69 -13.41 5.08
CA ASN A 25 -9.39 -14.82 5.37
C ASN A 25 -7.97 -15.23 4.94
N LEU A 26 -7.07 -14.25 4.78
CA LEU A 26 -5.66 -14.54 4.47
C LEU A 26 -5.01 -15.32 5.61
N ASP A 27 -4.17 -16.28 5.26
CA ASP A 27 -3.21 -16.83 6.20
C ASP A 27 -2.17 -15.77 6.60
N TYR A 28 -1.52 -16.00 7.74
CA TYR A 28 -0.60 -15.04 8.32
C TYR A 28 0.58 -14.70 7.39
N ASP A 29 1.15 -15.70 6.71
CA ASP A 29 2.33 -15.51 5.86
C ASP A 29 1.98 -14.70 4.61
N THR A 30 0.85 -15.01 3.98
CA THR A 30 0.34 -14.23 2.84
C THR A 30 0.01 -12.80 3.26
N LYS A 31 -0.67 -12.60 4.40
CA LYS A 31 -0.97 -11.25 4.90
C LYS A 31 0.31 -10.46 5.15
N LEU A 32 1.31 -11.08 5.79
CA LEU A 32 2.61 -10.46 6.06
C LEU A 32 3.33 -10.03 4.78
N PHE A 33 3.34 -10.91 3.77
CA PHE A 33 3.99 -10.60 2.49
C PHE A 33 3.26 -9.48 1.74
N MET A 34 1.93 -9.47 1.76
CA MET A 34 1.13 -8.41 1.14
C MET A 34 1.33 -7.08 1.85
N THR A 35 1.36 -7.04 3.18
CA THR A 35 1.66 -5.82 3.93
C THR A 35 3.04 -5.26 3.57
N ALA A 36 4.09 -6.10 3.54
CA ALA A 36 5.43 -5.66 3.16
C ALA A 36 5.50 -5.15 1.70
N SER A 37 4.70 -5.74 0.81
CA SER A 37 4.59 -5.29 -0.59
C SER A 37 3.92 -3.91 -0.69
N LEU A 38 2.88 -3.66 0.11
CA LEU A 38 2.22 -2.35 0.20
C LEU A 38 3.20 -1.28 0.70
N ASP A 39 3.96 -1.57 1.76
CA ASP A 39 4.97 -0.64 2.29
C ASP A 39 6.00 -0.28 1.23
N LYS A 40 6.45 -1.26 0.45
CA LYS A 40 7.41 -1.03 -0.63
C LYS A 40 6.84 -0.16 -1.75
N GLU A 41 5.59 -0.41 -2.14
CA GLU A 41 4.90 0.37 -3.16
C GLU A 41 4.71 1.83 -2.72
N LEU A 42 4.39 2.07 -1.45
CA LEU A 42 4.30 3.42 -0.89
C LEU A 42 5.65 4.12 -0.87
N GLU A 43 6.73 3.41 -0.50
CA GLU A 43 8.11 3.93 -0.54
C GLU A 43 8.47 4.41 -1.96
N GLU A 44 8.17 3.61 -2.99
CA GLU A 44 8.45 3.94 -4.39
C GLU A 44 7.60 5.13 -4.88
N ARG A 45 6.31 5.15 -4.58
CA ARG A 45 5.43 6.28 -4.91
C ARG A 45 5.90 7.57 -4.27
N ASN A 46 6.34 7.53 -3.01
CA ASN A 46 6.86 8.68 -2.30
C ASN A 46 8.15 9.21 -2.94
N LYS A 47 9.06 8.33 -3.38
CA LYS A 47 10.26 8.73 -4.15
C LYS A 47 9.88 9.44 -5.45
N HIS A 48 8.91 8.92 -6.18
CA HIS A 48 8.45 9.54 -7.43
C HIS A 48 7.76 10.89 -7.20
N MET A 49 6.95 11.03 -6.15
CA MET A 49 6.32 12.31 -5.81
C MET A 49 7.35 13.36 -5.38
N GLN A 50 8.35 12.99 -4.58
CA GLN A 50 9.43 13.89 -4.20
C GLN A 50 10.28 14.31 -5.42
N ALA A 51 10.59 13.37 -6.31
CA ALA A 51 11.32 13.66 -7.55
C ALA A 51 10.51 14.54 -8.52
N GLY A 52 9.19 14.35 -8.60
CA GLY A 52 8.28 15.18 -9.40
C GLY A 52 8.16 16.61 -8.87
N ALA A 53 8.10 16.78 -7.53
CA ALA A 53 8.05 18.09 -6.89
C ALA A 53 9.33 18.91 -7.10
N MET A 54 10.50 18.27 -7.15
CA MET A 54 11.76 18.95 -7.51
C MET A 54 11.81 19.45 -8.95
N LYS A 55 11.09 18.81 -9.88
CA LYS A 55 11.07 19.19 -11.31
C LYS A 55 10.19 20.42 -11.60
N THR A 56 9.23 20.71 -10.73
CA THR A 56 8.32 21.87 -10.88
C THR A 56 8.82 23.14 -10.20
N VAL A 57 9.88 23.04 -9.38
CA VAL A 57 10.53 24.20 -8.73
C VAL A 57 11.91 24.39 -9.34
N SER A 58 11.95 24.80 -10.62
CA SER A 58 13.12 25.46 -11.20
C SER A 58 12.73 26.91 -11.43
N PHE A 59 13.35 27.80 -10.66
CA PHE A 59 13.33 29.26 -10.87
C PHE A 59 14.25 29.63 -12.03
#